data_AF-A0A2N5KCF9-F1
#
_entry.id   AF-A0A2N5KCF9-F1
#
_cell.length_a   1.000
_cell.length_b   1.000
_cell.length_c   1.000
_cell.angle_alpha   90.00
_cell.angle_beta   90.00
_cell.angle_gamma   90.00
#
_symmetry.space_group_name_H-M   'P 1'
#
loop_
_entity.id
_entity.type
_entity.pdbx_description
1 polymer ?
#
loop_
_entity_poly.entity_id
_entity_poly.type
_entity_poly.pdbx_seq_one_letter_code
_entity_poly.pdbx_strand_id
1 'polypeptide(L)'
;MARQDTYTKSIKDPSSHPYPLSKHEVARLYYGEKLPLREVAARAGTSRQRLARWMEFWGFERRTGLEGRTLFTDKRRAARGATWHDHGWKNKATNRWMAYVPDHPRRNAKGEVPVHVLVAEARIGRYLEDGEVVHHLDKDRDN
;
A
#
# COMPACT_ATOMS: atom_id res chain seq x y z
N MET A 1 33.40 -8.35 5.60
CA MET A 1 33.47 -6.91 5.28
C MET A 1 32.32 -6.19 5.96
N ALA A 2 32.58 -5.59 7.12
CA ALA A 2 31.59 -4.80 7.83
C ALA A 2 31.36 -3.48 7.07
N ARG A 3 30.10 -3.18 6.73
CA ARG A 3 29.73 -1.90 6.11
C ARG A 3 29.92 -0.81 7.15
N GLN A 4 30.88 0.08 6.94
CA GLN A 4 31.11 1.22 7.81
C GLN A 4 29.88 2.15 7.76
N ASP A 5 29.30 2.41 8.93
CA ASP A 5 28.21 3.37 9.16
C ASP A 5 28.71 4.79 8.91
N THR A 6 28.62 5.24 7.67
CA THR A 6 29.03 6.58 7.25
C THR A 6 28.02 7.68 7.64
N TYR A 7 26.95 7.35 8.39
CA TYR A 7 25.86 8.27 8.68
C TYR A 7 25.68 8.67 10.16
N THR A 8 26.47 8.12 11.07
CA THR A 8 26.40 8.43 12.52
C THR A 8 26.84 9.87 12.86
N LYS A 9 27.44 10.62 11.92
CA LYS A 9 28.04 11.94 12.15
C LYS A 9 27.10 13.16 12.03
N SER A 10 25.77 13.03 11.92
CA SER A 10 24.92 14.22 11.64
C SER A 10 23.65 14.43 12.48
N ILE A 11 23.42 13.64 13.53
CA ILE A 11 22.30 13.95 14.44
C ILE A 11 22.81 14.97 15.45
N LYS A 12 22.58 16.26 15.16
CA LYS A 12 22.66 17.31 16.18
C LYS A 12 21.71 16.93 17.32
N ASP A 13 22.10 17.23 18.55
CA ASP A 13 21.35 16.94 19.77
C ASP A 13 19.82 17.00 19.54
N PRO A 14 19.08 15.91 19.78
CA PRO A 14 17.63 15.82 19.65
C PRO A 14 16.88 16.95 20.36
N SER A 15 17.45 17.51 21.43
CA SER A 15 16.90 18.63 22.20
C SER A 15 16.89 19.94 21.40
N SER A 16 17.83 20.11 20.47
CA SER A 16 18.01 21.34 19.71
C SER A 16 17.04 21.45 18.53
N HIS A 17 16.63 20.31 17.95
CA HIS A 17 15.82 20.30 16.73
C HIS A 17 14.79 19.13 16.73
N PRO A 18 13.80 19.12 17.65
CA PRO A 18 12.88 18.01 17.81
C PRO A 18 12.16 17.65 16.51
N TYR A 19 11.81 16.37 16.36
CA TYR A 19 10.96 15.94 15.26
C TYR A 19 9.50 16.36 15.53
N PRO A 20 8.75 16.86 14.52
CA PRO A 20 7.37 17.32 14.73
C PRO A 20 6.38 16.24 15.18
N LEU A 21 6.66 14.96 14.91
CA LEU A 21 5.83 13.85 15.36
C LEU A 21 6.52 13.08 16.50
N SER A 22 5.70 12.51 17.38
CA SER A 22 6.21 11.61 18.42
C SER A 22 6.75 10.31 17.82
N LYS A 23 7.63 9.63 18.57
CA LYS A 23 8.16 8.30 18.21
C LYS A 23 7.02 7.30 17.95
N HIS A 24 5.98 7.31 18.77
CA HIS A 24 4.82 6.42 18.64
C HIS A 24 4.02 6.70 17.37
N GLU A 25 3.81 7.97 17.04
CA GLU A 25 3.05 8.35 15.85
C GLU A 25 3.79 7.95 14.57
N VAL A 26 5.11 8.15 14.55
CA VAL A 26 5.95 7.65 13.44
C VAL A 26 5.87 6.14 13.32
N ALA A 27 5.90 5.38 14.42
CA ALA A 27 5.76 3.93 14.39
C ALA A 27 4.37 3.49 13.89
N ARG A 28 3.29 4.15 14.31
CA ARG A 28 1.92 3.89 13.87
C ARG A 28 1.77 4.09 12.36
N LEU A 29 2.25 5.23 11.85
CA LEU A 29 2.22 5.57 10.43
C LEU A 29 3.12 4.66 9.58
N TYR A 30 4.30 4.34 10.11
CA TYR A 30 5.26 3.50 9.42
C TYR A 30 4.84 2.03 9.50
N TYR A 31 4.88 1.38 10.65
CA TYR A 31 4.62 -0.05 10.73
C TYR A 31 3.13 -0.40 10.59
N GLY A 32 2.23 0.39 11.16
CA GLY A 32 0.78 0.15 11.13
C GLY A 32 0.14 0.47 9.78
N GLU A 33 0.18 1.73 9.37
CA GLU A 33 -0.42 2.18 8.08
C GLU A 33 0.46 1.84 6.86
N LYS A 34 1.64 1.23 7.06
CA LYS A 34 2.59 0.83 6.01
C LYS A 34 2.99 1.99 5.07
N LEU A 35 2.96 3.23 5.55
CA LEU A 35 3.28 4.38 4.71
C LEU A 35 4.77 4.43 4.34
N PRO A 36 5.13 4.94 3.14
CA PRO A 36 6.51 5.17 2.78
C PRO A 36 7.09 6.36 3.57
N LEU A 37 8.40 6.33 3.85
CA LEU A 37 9.12 7.37 4.58
C LEU A 37 8.83 8.79 4.06
N ARG A 38 8.69 8.96 2.73
CA ARG A 38 8.40 10.27 2.13
C ARG A 38 7.05 10.84 2.57
N GLU A 39 6.06 9.99 2.76
CA GLU A 39 4.69 10.38 3.08
C GLU A 39 4.53 10.62 4.58
N VAL A 40 5.16 9.79 5.41
CA VAL A 40 5.29 10.06 6.85
C VAL A 40 6.00 11.40 7.08
N ALA A 41 7.10 11.66 6.35
CA ALA A 41 7.81 12.93 6.47
C ALA A 41 6.99 14.12 5.94
N ALA A 42 6.23 13.93 4.85
CA ALA A 42 5.33 14.97 4.33
C ALA A 42 4.22 15.31 5.34
N ARG A 43 3.62 14.32 6.03
CA ARG A 43 2.65 14.55 7.11
C ARG A 43 3.25 15.35 8.27
N ALA A 44 4.52 15.16 8.55
CA ALA A 44 5.27 15.92 9.54
C ALA A 44 5.83 17.26 9.02
N GLY A 45 5.54 17.66 7.78
CA GLY A 45 6.04 18.90 7.18
C GLY A 45 7.56 18.94 7.00
N THR A 46 8.22 17.80 6.85
CA THR A 46 9.69 17.69 6.88
C THR A 46 10.23 16.78 5.77
N SER A 47 11.55 16.78 5.59
CA SER A 47 12.24 15.94 4.62
C SER A 47 12.32 14.47 5.06
N ARG A 48 12.30 13.56 4.07
CA ARG A 48 12.53 12.12 4.25
C ARG A 48 13.84 11.82 4.98
N GLN A 49 14.89 12.60 4.70
CA GLN A 49 16.20 12.43 5.31
C GLN A 49 16.18 12.78 6.79
N ARG A 50 15.47 13.86 7.18
CA ARG A 50 15.29 14.21 8.59
C ARG A 50 14.55 13.11 9.34
N LEU A 51 13.46 12.58 8.77
CA LEU A 51 12.78 11.43 9.36
C LEU A 51 13.71 10.21 9.50
N ALA A 52 14.48 9.88 8.47
CA ALA A 52 15.37 8.72 8.49
C ALA A 52 16.42 8.80 9.63
N ARG A 53 16.97 9.99 9.88
CA ARG A 53 17.88 10.23 11.02
C ARG A 53 17.17 10.04 12.36
N TRP A 54 15.97 10.59 12.50
CA TRP A 54 15.20 10.45 13.74
C TRP A 54 14.79 9.00 14.01
N MET A 55 14.47 8.24 12.97
CA MET A 55 14.22 6.80 13.10
C MET A 55 15.47 6.04 13.56
N GLU A 56 16.65 6.37 13.04
CA GLU A 56 17.93 5.80 13.49
C GLU A 56 18.21 6.15 14.95
N PHE A 57 18.03 7.41 15.34
CA PHE A 57 18.16 7.85 16.75
C PHE A 57 17.21 7.12 17.69
N TRP A 58 15.97 6.86 17.27
CA TRP A 58 14.99 6.13 18.06
C TRP A 58 15.16 4.61 18.05
N GLY A 59 16.14 4.08 17.30
CA GLY A 59 16.39 2.65 17.17
C GLY A 59 15.37 1.91 16.29
N PHE A 60 14.74 2.59 15.34
CA PHE A 60 13.79 1.96 14.43
C PHE A 60 14.49 1.31 13.24
N GLU A 61 14.21 0.03 13.04
CA GLU A 61 14.62 -0.69 11.83
C GLU A 61 13.84 -0.20 10.62
N ARG A 62 14.56 0.32 9.63
CA ARG A 62 13.94 0.74 8.37
C ARG A 62 13.71 -0.47 7.48
N ARG A 63 12.53 -0.52 6.87
CA ARG A 63 12.20 -1.49 5.82
C ARG A 63 13.29 -1.53 4.76
N THR A 64 13.58 -2.73 4.30
CA THR A 64 14.50 -2.99 3.21
C THR A 64 14.01 -2.36 1.90
N GLY A 65 14.92 -2.22 0.94
CA GLY A 65 14.56 -1.73 -0.39
C GLY A 65 13.59 -2.64 -1.15
N LEU A 66 13.49 -3.92 -0.80
CA LEU A 66 12.51 -4.85 -1.37
C LEU A 66 11.11 -4.60 -0.79
N GLU A 67 11.00 -4.57 0.55
CA GLU A 67 9.74 -4.27 1.25
C GLU A 67 9.17 -2.89 0.85
N GLY A 68 10.03 -1.89 0.74
CA GLY A 68 9.64 -0.56 0.27
C GLY A 68 9.12 -0.56 -1.18
N ARG A 69 9.71 -1.38 -2.07
CA ARG A 69 9.26 -1.52 -3.46
C ARG A 69 7.92 -2.25 -3.57
N THR A 70 7.70 -3.29 -2.76
CA THR A 70 6.42 -4.00 -2.73
C THR A 70 5.29 -3.06 -2.34
N LEU A 71 5.42 -2.34 -1.22
CA LEU A 71 4.41 -1.37 -0.77
C LEU A 71 4.16 -0.24 -1.78
N PHE A 72 5.20 0.26 -2.43
CA PHE A 72 5.04 1.25 -3.49
C PHE A 72 4.33 0.67 -4.71
N THR A 73 4.62 -0.57 -5.07
CA THR A 73 3.96 -1.27 -6.17
C THR A 73 2.50 -1.50 -5.86
N ASP A 74 2.16 -1.94 -4.65
CA ASP A 74 0.80 -2.13 -4.17
C ASP A 74 0.02 -0.82 -4.17
N LYS A 75 0.61 0.26 -3.63
CA LYS A 75 -0.02 1.59 -3.67
C LYS A 75 -0.19 2.11 -5.12
N ARG A 76 0.78 1.85 -6.01
CA ARG A 76 0.66 2.19 -7.44
C ARG A 76 -0.40 1.34 -8.14
N ARG A 77 -0.57 0.06 -7.76
CA ARG A 77 -1.63 -0.83 -8.26
C ARG A 77 -3.00 -0.33 -7.81
N ALA A 78 -3.13 0.07 -6.55
CA ALA A 78 -4.32 0.74 -6.03
C ALA A 78 -4.60 2.07 -6.74
N ALA A 79 -3.56 2.84 -7.07
CA ALA A 79 -3.65 4.14 -7.74
C ALA A 79 -3.63 4.08 -9.28
N ARG A 80 -3.81 2.92 -9.93
CA ARG A 80 -3.83 2.84 -11.40
C ARG A 80 -5.04 3.60 -11.95
N GLY A 81 -4.78 4.78 -12.52
CA GLY A 81 -5.74 5.58 -13.29
C GLY A 81 -5.29 5.79 -14.74
N ALA A 82 -6.18 5.42 -15.67
CA ALA A 82 -6.30 5.80 -17.10
C ALA A 82 -7.48 5.04 -17.75
N THR A 83 -7.92 3.94 -17.12
CA THR A 83 -9.08 3.12 -17.50
C THR A 83 -9.99 2.91 -16.28
N TRP A 84 -10.02 3.89 -15.38
CA TRP A 84 -10.76 3.81 -14.12
C TRP A 84 -12.20 4.26 -14.38
N HIS A 85 -13.12 3.30 -14.38
CA HIS A 85 -14.56 3.56 -14.15
C HIS A 85 -14.84 3.17 -12.69
N ASP A 86 -15.86 3.75 -12.04
CA ASP A 86 -16.16 3.75 -10.59
C ASP A 86 -15.84 2.49 -9.75
N HIS A 87 -15.57 1.34 -10.36
CA HIS A 87 -15.24 0.08 -9.71
C HIS A 87 -13.93 -0.62 -10.16
N GLY A 88 -13.11 -0.08 -11.07
CA GLY A 88 -11.85 -0.75 -11.46
C GLY A 88 -11.25 -0.37 -12.82
N TRP A 89 -10.35 -1.23 -13.35
CA TRP A 89 -9.75 -1.10 -14.68
C TRP A 89 -9.99 -2.33 -15.57
N LYS A 90 -10.09 -2.14 -16.89
CA LYS A 90 -10.27 -3.24 -17.85
C LYS A 90 -8.94 -3.95 -18.15
N ASN A 91 -8.83 -5.22 -17.78
CA ASN A 91 -7.68 -6.06 -18.12
C ASN A 91 -7.76 -6.49 -19.59
N LYS A 92 -6.77 -6.12 -20.41
CA LYS A 92 -6.74 -6.43 -21.84
C LYS A 92 -6.65 -7.93 -22.16
N ALA A 93 -5.99 -8.72 -21.31
CA ALA A 93 -5.78 -10.15 -21.56
C ALA A 93 -7.05 -10.97 -21.30
N THR A 94 -7.74 -10.69 -20.19
CA THR A 94 -8.96 -11.42 -19.82
C THR A 94 -10.23 -10.71 -20.27
N ASN A 95 -10.11 -9.46 -20.73
CA ASN A 95 -11.21 -8.57 -21.12
C ASN A 95 -12.32 -8.49 -20.05
N ARG A 96 -11.88 -8.34 -18.78
CA ARG A 96 -12.69 -8.22 -17.54
C ARG A 96 -12.28 -6.96 -16.78
N TRP A 97 -13.22 -6.32 -16.09
CA TRP A 97 -12.94 -5.27 -15.11
C TRP A 97 -12.34 -5.86 -13.84
N MET A 98 -11.29 -5.24 -13.32
CA MET A 98 -10.53 -5.68 -12.15
C MET A 98 -10.44 -4.56 -11.13
N ALA A 99 -10.55 -4.90 -9.84
CA ALA A 99 -10.30 -4.02 -8.71
C ALA A 99 -9.12 -4.56 -7.89
N TYR A 100 -8.31 -3.68 -7.31
CA TYR A 100 -7.21 -4.07 -6.41
C TYR A 100 -7.73 -4.15 -4.98
N VAL A 101 -7.90 -5.37 -4.48
CA VAL A 101 -8.40 -5.67 -3.13
C VAL A 101 -7.47 -6.73 -2.53
N PRO A 102 -6.32 -6.32 -1.96
CA PRO A 102 -5.26 -7.24 -1.55
C PRO A 102 -5.64 -8.14 -0.36
N ASP A 103 -6.70 -7.80 0.36
CA ASP A 103 -7.20 -8.57 1.49
C ASP A 103 -8.35 -9.52 1.11
N HIS A 104 -8.76 -9.56 -0.16
CA HIS A 104 -9.86 -10.42 -0.62
C HIS A 104 -9.46 -11.91 -0.65
N PRO A 105 -10.33 -12.85 -0.24
CA PRO A 105 -10.04 -14.29 -0.29
C PRO A 105 -9.83 -14.79 -1.73
N ARG A 106 -10.55 -14.21 -2.70
CA ARG A 106 -10.50 -14.58 -4.13
C ARG A 106 -9.56 -13.73 -4.98
N ARG A 107 -8.64 -13.01 -4.35
CA ARG A 107 -7.66 -12.21 -5.09
C ARG A 107 -6.73 -13.11 -5.90
N ASN A 108 -6.33 -12.64 -7.08
CA ASN A 108 -5.25 -13.26 -7.82
C ASN A 108 -3.88 -13.01 -7.15
N ALA A 109 -2.80 -13.59 -7.69
CA ALA A 109 -1.44 -13.38 -7.20
C ALA A 109 -0.98 -11.91 -7.19
N LYS A 110 -1.71 -11.01 -7.85
CA LYS A 110 -1.44 -9.57 -7.88
C LYS A 110 -2.28 -8.77 -6.89
N GLY A 111 -3.17 -9.40 -6.13
CA GLY A 111 -4.08 -8.74 -5.20
C GLY A 111 -5.33 -8.18 -5.88
N GLU A 112 -5.70 -8.68 -7.06
CA GLU A 112 -6.76 -8.12 -7.89
C GLU A 112 -7.93 -9.12 -7.97
N VAL A 113 -9.16 -8.61 -7.96
CA VAL A 113 -10.42 -9.37 -8.03
C VAL A 113 -11.24 -8.85 -9.20
N PRO A 114 -11.91 -9.71 -9.99
CA PRO A 114 -12.85 -9.25 -11.02
C PRO A 114 -14.01 -8.46 -10.41
N VAL A 115 -14.41 -7.35 -11.02
CA VAL A 115 -15.47 -6.46 -10.48
C VAL A 115 -16.81 -7.18 -10.32
N HIS A 116 -17.20 -8.03 -11.28
CA HIS A 116 -18.45 -8.80 -11.19
C HIS A 116 -18.52 -9.71 -9.95
N VAL A 117 -17.38 -10.19 -9.44
CA VAL A 117 -17.33 -10.96 -8.19
C VAL A 117 -17.72 -10.07 -7.02
N LEU A 118 -17.13 -8.87 -6.94
CA LEU A 118 -17.42 -7.91 -5.88
C LEU A 118 -18.88 -7.44 -5.92
N VAL A 119 -19.42 -7.21 -7.13
CA VAL A 119 -20.83 -6.83 -7.32
C VAL A 119 -21.76 -7.96 -6.87
N ALA A 120 -21.46 -9.21 -7.24
CA ALA A 120 -22.25 -10.37 -6.82
C ALA A 120 -22.20 -10.57 -5.30
N GLU A 121 -21.01 -10.51 -4.69
CA GLU A 121 -20.83 -10.65 -3.24
C GLU A 121 -21.51 -9.53 -2.46
N ALA A 122 -21.45 -8.29 -2.95
CA ALA A 122 -22.18 -7.17 -2.35
C ALA A 122 -23.70 -7.35 -2.42
N ARG A 123 -24.22 -7.96 -3.49
CA ARG A 123 -25.66 -8.27 -3.63
C ARG A 123 -26.11 -9.44 -2.76
N ILE A 124 -25.27 -10.46 -2.60
CA ILE A 124 -25.57 -11.66 -1.78
C ILE A 124 -25.33 -11.38 -0.29
N GLY A 125 -24.46 -10.43 0.04
CA GLY A 125 -24.10 -10.06 1.42
C GLY A 125 -23.07 -10.99 2.07
N ARG A 126 -22.43 -11.88 1.30
CA ARG A 126 -21.32 -12.75 1.72
C ARG A 126 -20.36 -12.98 0.57
N TYR A 127 -19.13 -13.43 0.88
CA TYR A 127 -18.21 -13.94 -0.14
C TYR A 127 -18.80 -15.16 -0.85
N LEU A 128 -18.50 -15.34 -2.15
CA LEU A 128 -18.91 -16.58 -2.80
C LEU A 128 -17.95 -17.72 -2.47
N GLU A 129 -18.53 -18.89 -2.26
CA GLU A 129 -17.90 -20.15 -1.88
C GLU A 129 -17.22 -20.79 -3.09
N ASP A 130 -16.29 -21.70 -2.80
CA ASP A 130 -15.57 -22.43 -3.83
C ASP A 130 -16.55 -23.24 -4.71
N GLY A 131 -16.50 -23.01 -6.03
CA GLY A 131 -17.46 -23.56 -6.98
C GLY A 131 -18.65 -22.64 -7.35
N GLU A 132 -18.92 -21.57 -6.61
CA GLU A 132 -19.95 -20.59 -7.01
C GLU A 132 -19.45 -19.72 -8.19
N VAL A 133 -20.13 -19.82 -9.34
CA VAL A 133 -19.79 -19.10 -10.58
C VAL A 133 -20.78 -17.97 -10.84
N VAL A 134 -20.26 -16.76 -11.04
CA VAL A 134 -21.06 -15.59 -11.41
C VAL A 134 -21.28 -15.58 -12.92
N HIS A 135 -22.55 -15.73 -13.33
CA HIS A 135 -22.97 -15.57 -14.73
C HIS A 135 -23.66 -14.21 -14.91
N HIS A 136 -23.31 -13.50 -15.99
CA HIS A 136 -23.99 -12.27 -16.38
C HIS A 136 -25.35 -12.63 -16.99
N LEU A 137 -26.45 -12.28 -16.32
CA LEU A 137 -27.81 -12.64 -16.74
C LEU A 137 -28.22 -11.91 -18.05
N ASP A 138 -27.76 -10.68 -18.21
CA ASP A 138 -28.03 -9.79 -19.35
C ASP A 138 -27.09 -10.03 -20.54
N LYS A 139 -26.16 -10.99 -20.43
CA LYS A 139 -25.04 -11.23 -21.37
C LYS A 139 -24.12 -10.01 -21.55
N ASP A 140 -24.29 -8.96 -20.74
CA ASP A 140 -23.36 -7.85 -20.70
C ASP A 140 -22.16 -8.29 -19.87
N ARG A 141 -21.00 -8.37 -20.52
CA ARG A 141 -19.77 -8.86 -19.90
C ARG A 141 -19.05 -7.79 -19.09
N ASP A 142 -19.58 -6.58 -19.08
CA ASP A 142 -19.05 -5.42 -18.37
C ASP A 142 -19.77 -5.16 -17.01
N ASN A 143 -20.81 -5.93 -16.67
CA ASN A 143 -21.61 -5.80 -15.43
C ASN A 143 -21.14 -6.70 -14.27
#